data_AF-A0A2V7URD5-F1
#
_entry.id   AF-A0A2V7URD5-F1
#
_cell.length_a   1.000
_cell.length_b   1.000
_cell.length_c   1.000
_cell.angle_alpha   90.00
_cell.angle_beta   90.00
_cell.angle_gamma   90.00
#
_symmetry.space_group_name_H-M   'P 1'
#
loop_
_entity.id
_entity.type
_entity.pdbx_description
1 polymer ?
#
loop_
_entity_poly.entity_id
_entity_poly.type
_entity_poly.pdbx_seq_one_letter_code
_entity_poly.pdbx_strand_id
1 'polypeptide(L)'
;MPRAWKKAFFVTLYGLLLFAVLEIGARAALSWSPIFRRVARHSNAAWRLEWVARRASPASGPYAFDVFDRIRGWAPKPLLHEVTAFHGKRLSTNSEGLRGTSEVRYEKTPGRRRILALGDSFTFGE
;
A
#
# COMPACT_ATOMS: atom_id res chain seq x y z
N MET A 1 -30.05 -45.90 -10.15
CA MET A 1 -30.04 -44.61 -9.42
C MET A 1 -31.44 -43.99 -9.43
N PRO A 2 -31.99 -43.64 -8.26
CA PRO A 2 -33.30 -42.98 -8.17
C PRO A 2 -33.33 -41.69 -8.99
N ARG A 3 -34.47 -41.37 -9.61
CA ARG A 3 -34.66 -40.17 -10.45
C ARG A 3 -34.29 -38.87 -9.70
N ALA A 4 -34.51 -38.84 -8.38
CA ALA A 4 -34.14 -37.74 -7.49
C ALA A 4 -32.62 -37.55 -7.38
N TRP A 5 -31.84 -38.63 -7.35
CA TRP A 5 -30.37 -38.58 -7.23
C TRP A 5 -29.71 -38.06 -8.51
N LYS A 6 -30.27 -38.43 -9.68
CA LYS A 6 -29.81 -37.87 -10.96
C LYS A 6 -30.05 -36.36 -11.03
N LYS A 7 -31.24 -35.89 -10.61
CA LYS A 7 -31.56 -34.45 -10.57
C LYS A 7 -30.64 -33.70 -9.61
N ALA A 8 -30.46 -34.21 -8.40
CA ALA A 8 -29.55 -33.60 -7.43
C ALA A 8 -28.12 -33.50 -7.98
N PHE A 9 -27.60 -34.57 -8.59
CA PHE A 9 -26.29 -34.56 -9.22
C PHE A 9 -26.14 -33.47 -10.29
N PHE A 10 -27.10 -33.34 -11.22
CA PHE A 10 -27.03 -32.32 -12.27
C PHE A 10 -27.16 -30.90 -11.73
N VAL A 11 -27.99 -30.68 -10.70
CA VAL A 11 -28.10 -29.37 -10.03
C VAL A 11 -26.79 -29.00 -9.34
N THR A 12 -26.18 -29.93 -8.60
CA THR A 12 -24.88 -29.71 -7.97
C THR A 12 -23.79 -29.45 -9.01
N LEU A 13 -23.73 -30.26 -10.08
CA LEU A 13 -22.75 -30.08 -11.16
C LEU A 13 -22.92 -28.72 -11.85
N TYR A 14 -24.16 -28.31 -12.13
CA TYR A 14 -24.46 -27.00 -12.69
C TYR A 14 -24.05 -25.87 -11.74
N GLY A 15 -24.33 -26.01 -10.45
CA GLY A 15 -23.91 -25.04 -9.43
C GLY A 15 -22.39 -24.91 -9.35
N LEU A 16 -21.65 -26.02 -9.40
CA LEU A 16 -20.19 -26.02 -9.43
C LEU A 16 -19.64 -25.39 -10.70
N LEU A 17 -20.24 -25.70 -11.87
CA LEU A 17 -19.86 -25.11 -13.15
C LEU A 17 -20.08 -23.60 -13.15
N LEU A 18 -21.24 -23.15 -12.67
CA LEU A 18 -21.58 -21.73 -12.55
C LEU A 18 -20.59 -21.02 -11.63
N PHE A 19 -20.29 -21.61 -10.47
CA PHE A 19 -19.28 -21.08 -9.55
C PHE A 19 -17.91 -20.97 -10.21
N ALA A 20 -17.48 -22.01 -10.94
CA ALA A 20 -16.21 -22.00 -11.66
C ALA A 20 -16.16 -20.90 -12.73
N VAL A 21 -17.22 -20.72 -13.51
CA VAL A 21 -17.30 -19.66 -14.53
C VAL A 21 -17.23 -18.27 -13.89
N LEU A 22 -17.94 -18.05 -12.78
CA LEU A 22 -17.90 -16.78 -12.05
C LEU A 22 -16.52 -16.50 -11.46
N GLU A 23 -15.89 -17.50 -10.83
CA GLU A 23 -14.55 -17.39 -10.25
C GLU A 23 -13.47 -17.11 -11.32
N ILE A 24 -13.50 -17.86 -12.43
CA ILE A 24 -12.57 -17.66 -13.56
C ILE A 24 -12.79 -16.28 -14.17
N GLY A 25 -14.05 -15.89 -14.40
CA GLY A 25 -14.38 -14.58 -14.94
C GLY A 25 -13.91 -13.44 -14.03
N ALA A 26 -14.11 -13.57 -12.71
CA ALA A 26 -13.61 -12.61 -11.73
C ALA A 26 -12.07 -12.52 -11.75
N ARG A 27 -11.37 -13.65 -11.77
CA ARG A 27 -9.89 -13.66 -11.86
C ARG A 27 -9.38 -13.07 -13.17
N ALA A 28 -10.03 -13.35 -14.29
CA ALA A 28 -9.69 -12.78 -15.59
C ALA A 28 -9.94 -11.27 -15.64
N ALA A 29 -11.03 -10.79 -15.04
CA ALA A 29 -11.29 -9.36 -14.92
C ALA A 29 -10.25 -8.67 -14.02
N LEU A 30 -9.89 -9.29 -12.89
CA LEU A 30 -8.90 -8.76 -11.94
C LEU A 30 -7.44 -8.91 -12.40
N SER A 31 -7.13 -9.76 -13.38
CA SER A 31 -5.79 -9.79 -13.99
C SER A 31 -5.54 -8.57 -14.88
N TRP A 32 -6.60 -7.87 -15.32
CA TRP A 32 -6.49 -6.66 -16.11
C TRP A 32 -6.29 -5.43 -15.21
N SER A 33 -5.12 -4.80 -15.31
CA SER A 33 -4.68 -3.72 -14.40
C SER A 33 -5.66 -2.55 -14.22
N PRO A 34 -6.40 -2.06 -15.23
CA PRO A 34 -7.36 -0.97 -15.05
C PRO A 34 -8.52 -1.34 -14.12
N ILE A 35 -9.07 -2.54 -14.26
CA ILE A 35 -10.17 -3.05 -13.42
C ILE A 35 -9.65 -3.30 -12.01
N PHE A 36 -8.50 -3.96 -11.90
CA PHE A 36 -7.86 -4.22 -10.62
C PHE A 36 -7.61 -2.94 -9.83
N ARG A 37 -7.05 -1.90 -10.45
CA ARG A 37 -6.79 -0.60 -9.78
C ARG A 37 -8.07 0.07 -9.30
N ARG A 38 -9.20 -0.09 -10.01
CA ARG A 38 -10.50 0.45 -9.56
C ARG A 38 -11.01 -0.31 -8.33
N VAL A 39 -10.88 -1.64 -8.31
CA VAL A 39 -11.28 -2.46 -7.16
C VAL A 39 -10.35 -2.27 -5.95
N ALA A 40 -9.03 -2.16 -6.18
CA ALA A 40 -8.03 -1.95 -5.14
C ALA A 40 -8.23 -0.65 -4.36
N ARG A 41 -8.81 0.38 -4.97
CA ARG A 41 -9.18 1.64 -4.27
C ARG A 41 -10.29 1.48 -3.25
N HIS A 42 -11.13 0.44 -3.36
CA HIS A 42 -12.31 0.24 -2.52
C HIS A 42 -12.23 -1.04 -1.66
N SER A 43 -11.17 -1.85 -1.81
CA SER A 43 -10.99 -3.10 -1.07
C SER A 43 -9.61 -3.18 -0.46
N ASN A 44 -9.55 -3.27 0.87
CA ASN A 44 -8.30 -3.46 1.62
C ASN A 44 -7.54 -4.73 1.18
N ALA A 45 -8.25 -5.81 0.85
CA ALA A 45 -7.63 -7.04 0.39
C ALA A 45 -6.97 -6.86 -0.98
N ALA A 46 -7.66 -6.20 -1.92
CA ALA A 46 -7.10 -5.92 -3.24
C ALA A 46 -5.94 -4.90 -3.18
N TRP A 47 -6.03 -3.89 -2.31
CA TRP A 47 -4.93 -2.96 -2.04
C TRP A 47 -3.67 -3.67 -1.53
N ARG A 48 -3.82 -4.61 -0.58
CA ARG A 48 -2.69 -5.41 -0.06
C ARG A 48 -2.04 -6.24 -1.17
N LEU A 49 -2.83 -6.90 -2.01
CA LEU A 49 -2.30 -7.66 -3.15
C LEU A 49 -1.55 -6.76 -4.14
N GLU A 50 -2.09 -5.57 -4.44
CA GLU A 50 -1.42 -4.57 -5.27
C GLU A 50 -0.10 -4.11 -4.64
N TRP A 51 -0.10 -3.85 -3.34
CA TRP A 51 1.10 -3.45 -2.60
C TRP A 51 2.17 -4.54 -2.67
N VAL A 52 1.82 -5.81 -2.43
CA VAL A 52 2.77 -6.94 -2.54
C VAL A 52 3.30 -7.09 -3.97
N ALA A 53 2.43 -7.00 -4.99
CA ALA A 53 2.83 -7.10 -6.39
C ALA A 53 3.79 -5.98 -6.81
N ARG A 54 3.55 -4.74 -6.37
CA ARG A 54 4.47 -3.61 -6.58
C ARG A 54 5.82 -3.83 -5.90
N ARG A 55 5.81 -4.50 -4.74
CA ARG A 55 7.01 -4.71 -3.92
C ARG A 55 7.86 -5.91 -4.34
N ALA A 56 7.28 -6.88 -5.06
CA ALA A 56 8.00 -7.99 -5.64
C ALA A 56 9.03 -7.55 -6.71
N SER A 57 8.90 -6.33 -7.24
CA SER A 57 9.89 -5.72 -8.12
C SER A 57 10.91 -4.90 -7.30
N PRO A 58 12.21 -5.25 -7.29
CA PRO A 58 13.21 -4.62 -6.41
C PRO A 58 13.48 -3.13 -6.68
N ALA A 59 13.01 -2.59 -7.81
CA ALA A 59 13.55 -1.37 -8.40
C ALA A 59 12.84 -0.06 -8.02
N SER A 60 11.73 -0.08 -7.27
CA SER A 60 11.04 1.14 -6.87
C SER A 60 10.87 1.20 -5.36
N GLY A 61 11.63 2.09 -4.72
CA GLY A 61 11.20 2.64 -3.43
C GLY A 61 9.80 3.23 -3.54
N PRO A 62 9.07 3.38 -2.42
CA PRO A 62 7.70 3.88 -2.45
C PRO A 62 7.62 5.24 -3.18
N TYR A 63 8.62 6.09 -2.95
CA TYR A 63 8.78 7.36 -3.65
C TYR A 63 10.25 7.67 -3.99
N ALA A 64 10.48 8.58 -4.94
CA ALA A 64 11.81 9.03 -5.35
C ALA A 64 12.61 9.73 -4.22
N PHE A 65 11.91 10.23 -3.20
CA PHE A 65 12.47 10.87 -2.02
C PHE A 65 12.77 9.90 -0.87
N ASP A 66 12.54 8.60 -1.04
CA ASP A 66 12.84 7.61 0.00
C ASP A 66 14.22 6.95 -0.20
N VAL A 67 14.81 6.53 0.91
CA VAL A 67 16.00 5.68 0.98
C VAL A 67 15.72 4.48 1.88
N PHE A 68 16.27 3.32 1.52
CA PHE A 68 16.14 2.12 2.33
C PHE A 68 17.26 2.05 3.37
N ASP A 69 16.88 1.88 4.64
CA ASP A 69 17.75 1.62 5.77
C ASP A 69 17.46 0.21 6.30
N ARG A 70 18.51 -0.56 6.61
CA ARG A 70 18.37 -1.97 7.01
C ARG A 70 17.65 -2.16 8.35
N ILE A 71 17.73 -1.18 9.25
CA ILE A 71 17.17 -1.24 10.61
C ILE A 71 15.80 -0.56 10.63
N ARG A 72 15.67 0.58 9.96
CA ARG A 72 14.47 1.44 9.99
C ARG A 72 13.47 1.14 8.87
N GLY A 73 13.88 0.40 7.84
CA GLY A 73 13.09 0.23 6.62
C GLY A 73 13.18 1.46 5.71
N TRP A 74 12.08 1.84 5.07
CA TRP A 74 12.05 3.05 4.24
C TRP A 74 11.99 4.30 5.09
N ALA A 75 12.91 5.23 4.82
CA ALA A 75 12.96 6.53 5.45
C ALA A 75 13.07 7.63 4.37
N PRO A 76 12.63 8.86 4.65
CA PRO A 76 12.92 9.99 3.79
C PRO A 76 14.44 10.17 3.64
N LYS A 77 14.89 10.57 2.44
CA LYS A 77 16.27 11.00 2.24
C LYS A 77 16.56 12.22 3.14
N PRO A 78 17.78 12.35 3.67
CA PRO A 78 18.20 13.55 4.37
C PRO A 78 18.35 14.74 3.39
N LEU A 79 18.29 15.95 3.93
CA LEU A 79 18.56 17.20 3.22
C LEU A 79 17.69 17.43 1.96
N LEU A 80 16.43 17.03 2.01
CA LEU A 80 15.47 17.37 0.96
C LEU A 80 15.04 18.83 1.12
N HIS A 81 14.95 19.54 0.00
CA HIS A 81 14.53 20.94 -0.05
C HIS A 81 13.38 21.12 -1.04
N GLU A 82 12.19 21.39 -0.52
CA GLU A 82 10.98 21.73 -1.31
C GLU A 82 10.69 20.73 -2.43
N VAL A 83 10.99 19.45 -2.21
CA VAL A 83 10.77 18.39 -3.19
C VAL A 83 9.28 18.13 -3.30
N THR A 84 8.78 17.99 -4.53
CA THR A 84 7.37 17.68 -4.76
C THR A 84 7.07 16.26 -4.25
N ALA A 85 6.13 16.15 -3.31
CA ALA A 85 5.67 14.92 -2.68
C ALA A 85 4.14 14.98 -2.48
N PHE A 86 3.49 13.83 -2.30
CA PHE A 86 2.06 13.70 -1.90
C PHE A 86 1.10 14.73 -2.50
N HIS A 87 0.47 14.42 -3.64
CA HIS A 87 -0.55 15.30 -4.26
C HIS A 87 -0.08 16.74 -4.52
N GLY A 88 1.21 16.94 -4.81
CA GLY A 88 1.77 18.26 -5.17
C GLY A 88 2.24 19.10 -3.99
N LYS A 89 2.23 18.55 -2.77
CA LYS A 89 2.82 19.20 -1.59
C LYS A 89 4.34 19.26 -1.68
N ARG A 90 4.92 20.07 -0.78
CA ARG A 90 6.36 20.24 -0.64
C ARG A 90 6.88 19.47 0.57
N LEU A 91 7.95 18.70 0.36
CA LEU A 91 8.64 17.95 1.39
C LEU A 91 10.08 18.49 1.54
N SER A 92 10.41 18.86 2.77
CA SER A 92 11.75 19.21 3.19
C SER A 92 12.15 18.35 4.38
N THR A 93 13.42 17.95 4.45
CA THR A 93 13.99 17.17 5.55
C THR A 93 15.34 17.74 5.99
N ASN A 94 15.68 17.53 7.25
CA ASN A 94 16.95 17.96 7.82
C ASN A 94 18.06 16.91 7.58
N SER A 95 19.23 17.12 8.17
CA SER A 95 20.39 16.22 8.03
C SER A 95 20.13 14.77 8.46
N GLU A 96 19.15 14.55 9.33
CA GLU A 96 18.78 13.24 9.88
C GLU A 96 17.58 12.60 9.16
N GLY A 97 17.05 13.26 8.12
CA GLY A 97 15.84 12.81 7.41
C GLY A 97 14.54 13.08 8.19
N LEU A 98 14.59 13.91 9.24
CA LEU A 98 13.38 14.37 9.94
C LEU A 98 12.70 15.47 9.13
N ARG A 99 11.36 15.49 9.14
CA ARG A 99 10.58 16.48 8.39
C ARG A 99 10.85 17.91 8.90
N GLY A 100 10.98 18.83 7.95
CA GLY A 100 11.33 20.23 8.18
C GLY A 100 12.80 20.52 7.91
N THR A 101 13.18 21.79 7.86
CA THR A 101 14.56 22.23 7.60
C THR A 101 15.36 22.51 8.87
N SER A 102 14.70 22.51 10.02
CA SER A 102 15.33 22.80 11.30
C SER A 102 16.13 21.61 11.80
N GLU A 103 17.41 21.85 12.11
CA GLU A 103 18.24 20.86 12.79
C GLU A 103 17.81 20.69 14.25
N VAL A 104 17.73 19.44 14.68
CA VAL A 104 17.30 19.08 16.04
C VAL A 104 18.43 18.30 16.70
N ARG A 105 19.02 18.85 17.76
CA ARG A 105 19.99 18.12 18.58
C ARG A 105 19.33 16.89 19.20
N TYR A 106 19.95 15.72 19.11
CA TYR A 106 19.44 14.52 19.76
C TYR A 106 19.36 14.68 21.28
N GLU A 107 20.37 15.29 21.90
CA GLU A 107 20.35 15.62 23.31
C GLU A 107 19.19 16.55 23.64
N LYS A 108 18.38 16.18 24.64
CA LYS A 108 17.24 16.98 25.08
C LYS A 108 17.73 18.27 25.72
N THR A 109 17.40 19.41 25.13
CA THR A 109 17.69 20.72 25.71
C THR A 109 16.94 20.87 27.04
N PRO A 110 17.63 21.20 28.15
CA PRO A 110 16.97 21.45 29.44
C PRO A 110 15.90 22.54 29.31
N GLY A 111 14.77 22.36 30.02
CA GLY A 111 13.66 23.32 30.01
C GLY A 111 12.81 23.36 28.73
N ARG A 112 13.19 22.65 27.65
CA ARG A 112 12.36 22.55 26.43
C ARG A 112 11.54 21.26 26.39
N ARG A 113 10.24 21.40 26.15
CA ARG A 113 9.35 20.28 25.81
C ARG A 113 9.57 19.90 24.35
N ARG A 114 9.75 18.60 24.08
CA ARG A 114 9.77 18.03 22.74
C ARG A 114 8.55 17.15 22.58
N ILE A 115 7.89 17.27 21.43
CA ILE A 115 6.75 16.43 21.05
C ILE A 115 7.20 15.62 19.84
N LEU A 116 7.10 14.30 19.95
CA LEU A 116 7.29 13.38 18.85
C LEU A 116 5.91 12.89 18.41
N ALA A 117 5.57 13.12 17.16
CA ALA A 117 4.39 12.52 16.54
C ALA A 117 4.83 11.32 15.71
N LEU A 118 4.31 10.14 16.03
CA LEU A 118 4.49 8.91 15.26
C LEU A 118 3.15 8.53 14.66
N GLY A 119 3.14 8.22 13.37
CA GLY A 119 1.96 7.71 12.71
C GLY A 119 2.22 7.43 11.24
N ASP A 120 1.16 7.21 10.49
CA ASP A 120 1.21 6.84 9.07
C ASP A 120 1.13 8.07 8.15
N SER A 121 0.86 7.85 6.87
CA SER A 121 0.70 8.91 5.88
C SER A 121 -0.36 9.96 6.25
N PHE A 122 -1.38 9.63 7.03
CA PHE A 122 -2.40 10.60 7.48
C PHE A 122 -1.85 11.54 8.56
N THR A 123 -0.86 11.09 9.33
CA THR A 123 -0.16 11.93 10.31
C THR A 123 0.63 13.04 9.63
N PHE A 124 0.94 12.89 8.33
CA PHE A 124 1.60 13.90 7.51
C PHE A 124 0.65 14.95 6.91
N GLY A 125 -0.66 14.80 7.13
CA GLY A 125 -1.73 15.66 6.65
C GLY A 125 -2.11 15.38 5.19
N GLU A 126 -3.40 15.15 4.95
CA GLU A 126 -4.05 15.58 3.70
C GLU A 126 -4.02 17.10 3.54
#